data_AF-A0A0E0JQL9-F1
#
_entry.id   AF-A0A0E0JQL9-F1
#
_cell.length_a   1.000
_cell.length_b   1.000
_cell.length_c   1.000
_cell.angle_alpha   90.00
_cell.angle_beta   90.00
_cell.angle_gamma   90.00
#
_symmetry.space_group_name_H-M   'P 1'
#
loop_
_entity.id
_entity.type
_entity.pdbx_description
1 polymer ?
#
loop_
_entity_poly.entity_id
_entity_poly.type
_entity_poly.pdbx_seq_one_letter_code
_entity_poly.pdbx_strand_id
1 'polypeptide(L)'
;MQAIRPGRACRIGRFCRRDAVSSPCQALRSSGSGKGGGGVRCAKAAARSVEAMEAVKEEEARVVALQAVEATPESFAPFGQVIAATSDGDEFGRHDAQLDLSRGIPSLGLFRRHGGSPFPSPLHSIANSPYQLTNCGKRRSRGVEERPPGPRALAMEGVRVVTLRAVDATPESFAPFGQVVAASGGKRFGPNDAQLDLSRGIPRFYIMRLEKRPLEFCTITHHASVTQCLGSIGGEDWYLGVAKPSIVEDGTHGQGGDGRKPVQSRAGHYYLPPDPAEVCVFRVSGTKFLKLHIGTWHAGPQFKADAVDFYNLELSNTNIVDHTTHDFKKDDRVTFVIED
;
A
#
# COMPACT_ATOMS: atom_id res chain seq x y z
N MET A 1 -29.74 -1.97 -60.50
CA MET A 1 -30.27 -0.82 -59.73
C MET A 1 -29.30 -0.61 -58.57
N GLN A 2 -28.29 0.24 -58.79
CA GLN A 2 -28.17 1.60 -58.23
C GLN A 2 -27.98 1.61 -56.71
N ALA A 3 -27.05 2.33 -56.09
CA ALA A 3 -25.82 3.01 -56.52
C ALA A 3 -25.09 3.49 -55.24
N ILE A 4 -23.77 3.25 -55.19
CA ILE A 4 -22.70 4.23 -54.96
C ILE A 4 -22.62 5.00 -53.61
N ARG A 5 -21.48 4.76 -52.95
CA ARG A 5 -20.75 5.43 -51.85
C ARG A 5 -20.50 6.97 -52.05
N PRO A 6 -19.54 7.62 -51.36
CA PRO A 6 -19.47 8.06 -49.95
C PRO A 6 -19.09 9.56 -49.80
N GLY A 7 -19.15 10.09 -48.57
CA GLY A 7 -18.05 10.91 -48.03
C GLY A 7 -18.20 12.43 -47.83
N ARG A 8 -17.23 12.92 -47.04
CA ARG A 8 -16.70 14.28 -46.81
C ARG A 8 -17.24 15.13 -45.65
N ALA A 9 -16.39 15.17 -44.61
CA ALA A 9 -15.72 16.34 -44.01
C ALA A 9 -16.41 17.70 -44.02
N CYS A 10 -16.47 18.33 -42.83
CA CYS A 10 -16.32 19.77 -42.70
C CYS A 10 -15.48 20.13 -41.44
N ARG A 11 -14.74 21.23 -41.57
CA ARG A 11 -13.66 21.75 -40.71
C ARG A 11 -14.15 22.95 -39.89
N ILE A 12 -13.44 23.22 -38.78
CA ILE A 12 -13.18 24.52 -38.10
C ILE A 12 -14.26 25.09 -37.15
N GLY A 13 -13.83 25.42 -35.91
CA GLY A 13 -14.22 26.70 -35.27
C GLY A 13 -14.50 26.75 -33.77
N ARG A 14 -13.45 26.90 -32.96
CA ARG A 14 -13.32 27.70 -31.70
C ARG A 14 -14.37 27.60 -30.55
N PHE A 15 -13.83 27.16 -29.40
CA PHE A 15 -13.84 27.82 -28.07
C PHE A 15 -15.15 28.42 -27.53
N CYS A 16 -15.66 27.85 -26.43
CA CYS A 16 -16.08 28.60 -25.24
C CYS A 16 -16.21 27.68 -24.02
N ARG A 17 -15.59 28.11 -22.91
CA ARG A 17 -15.66 27.51 -21.57
C ARG A 17 -17.10 27.44 -21.06
N ARG A 18 -17.44 26.40 -20.28
CA ARG A 18 -18.54 26.45 -19.32
C ARG A 18 -18.12 25.80 -18.00
N ASP A 19 -17.93 26.66 -17.02
CA ASP A 19 -17.84 26.36 -15.60
C ASP A 19 -19.25 26.22 -14.99
N ALA A 20 -19.30 25.35 -13.98
CA ALA A 20 -20.08 25.36 -12.74
C ALA A 20 -21.51 25.93 -12.71
N VAL A 21 -22.44 25.06 -12.33
CA VAL A 21 -23.79 25.39 -11.86
C VAL A 21 -23.77 25.52 -10.33
N SER A 22 -24.11 26.69 -9.81
CA SER A 22 -24.47 26.94 -8.41
C SER A 22 -25.83 27.64 -8.36
N SER A 23 -26.80 27.03 -7.67
CA SER A 23 -28.15 27.57 -7.44
C SER A 23 -28.15 28.68 -6.38
N PRO A 24 -28.98 29.75 -6.52
CA PRO A 24 -29.10 30.80 -5.52
C PRO A 24 -30.38 30.68 -4.65
N CYS A 25 -30.23 30.89 -3.34
CA CYS A 25 -31.34 31.21 -2.43
C CYS A 25 -31.66 32.71 -2.47
N GLN A 26 -32.95 33.03 -2.61
CA GLN A 26 -33.48 34.39 -2.70
C GLN A 26 -33.63 35.05 -1.32
N ALA A 27 -33.23 36.31 -1.22
CA ALA A 27 -33.48 37.19 -0.08
C ALA A 27 -34.71 38.08 -0.36
N LEU A 28 -35.71 38.02 0.52
CA LEU A 28 -36.87 38.92 0.50
C LEU A 28 -36.54 40.21 1.26
N ARG A 29 -36.56 41.34 0.54
CA ARG A 29 -36.65 42.70 1.08
C ARG A 29 -38.12 43.11 1.10
N SER A 30 -38.59 43.70 2.20
CA SER A 30 -39.86 44.41 2.25
C SER A 30 -39.65 45.91 2.44
N SER A 31 -40.49 46.64 1.71
CA SER A 31 -40.52 48.07 1.44
C SER A 31 -41.20 48.88 2.54
N GLY A 32 -40.82 50.17 2.67
CA GLY A 32 -41.53 51.14 3.49
C GLY A 32 -42.56 51.98 2.72
N SER A 33 -43.55 52.52 3.43
CA SER A 33 -44.08 53.90 3.34
C SER A 33 -45.44 54.03 4.07
N GLY A 34 -45.70 55.18 4.71
CA GLY A 34 -47.06 55.62 5.10
C GLY A 34 -47.16 56.39 6.44
N LYS A 35 -47.45 57.70 6.38
CA LYS A 35 -47.61 58.67 7.49
C LYS A 35 -48.98 58.59 8.19
N GLY A 36 -49.06 59.04 9.45
CA GLY A 36 -50.30 59.51 10.10
C GLY A 36 -50.14 59.76 11.61
N GLY A 37 -50.41 60.98 12.09
CA GLY A 37 -50.07 61.43 13.45
C GLY A 37 -51.15 61.27 14.51
N GLY A 38 -50.81 61.63 15.76
CA GLY A 38 -51.77 61.87 16.84
C GLY A 38 -51.32 61.43 18.24
N GLY A 39 -50.79 62.37 19.03
CA GLY A 39 -51.22 62.60 20.42
C GLY A 39 -50.96 61.58 21.55
N VAL A 40 -50.04 61.97 22.43
CA VAL A 40 -50.12 61.95 23.92
C VAL A 40 -50.25 60.61 24.66
N ARG A 41 -49.19 60.21 25.39
CA ARG A 41 -49.04 60.33 26.87
C ARG A 41 -47.93 59.41 27.38
N CYS A 42 -46.97 60.03 28.04
CA CYS A 42 -45.95 59.37 28.84
C CYS A 42 -46.59 58.90 30.16
N ALA A 43 -46.49 57.61 30.52
CA ALA A 43 -46.71 57.15 31.89
C ALA A 43 -45.96 55.84 32.16
N LYS A 44 -44.88 55.98 32.92
CA LYS A 44 -44.29 55.04 33.90
C LYS A 44 -44.73 53.57 33.85
N ALA A 45 -43.81 52.70 33.46
CA ALA A 45 -43.70 51.34 34.01
C ALA A 45 -42.25 50.83 33.86
N ALA A 46 -41.28 51.55 34.44
CA ALA A 46 -39.92 51.06 34.63
C ALA A 46 -39.74 50.73 36.12
N ALA A 47 -40.35 49.63 36.56
CA ALA A 47 -40.03 48.97 37.82
C ALA A 47 -40.85 47.67 37.90
N ARG A 48 -40.21 46.55 37.54
CA ARG A 48 -40.45 45.16 38.00
C ARG A 48 -40.28 44.16 36.86
N SER A 49 -39.03 43.81 36.62
CA SER A 49 -38.66 42.51 36.03
C SER A 49 -37.16 42.30 36.20
N VAL A 50 -36.66 42.54 37.42
CA VAL A 50 -35.31 42.11 37.85
C VAL A 50 -35.48 41.13 39.00
N GLU A 51 -36.33 40.13 38.83
CA GLU A 51 -36.51 39.04 39.79
C GLU A 51 -37.14 37.86 39.06
N ALA A 52 -36.28 37.10 38.37
CA ALA A 52 -36.38 35.67 38.07
C ALA A 52 -35.32 35.30 37.01
N MET A 53 -34.04 35.60 37.26
CA MET A 53 -33.00 34.70 36.77
C MET A 53 -32.96 33.57 37.78
N GLU A 54 -33.77 32.54 37.55
CA GLU A 54 -33.53 31.25 38.21
C GLU A 54 -32.08 30.88 37.93
N ALA A 55 -31.33 30.65 39.00
CA ALA A 55 -30.01 30.08 38.93
C ALA A 55 -30.14 28.73 38.23
N VAL A 56 -29.74 28.68 36.95
CA VAL A 56 -29.41 27.41 36.31
C VAL A 56 -28.27 26.86 37.15
N LYS A 57 -28.57 25.89 38.03
CA LYS A 57 -27.55 25.08 38.67
C LYS A 57 -26.74 24.48 37.54
N GLU A 58 -25.52 24.96 37.35
CA GLU A 58 -24.52 24.21 36.60
C GLU A 58 -24.36 22.89 37.35
N GLU A 59 -24.99 21.83 36.85
CA GLU A 59 -24.67 20.47 37.28
C GLU A 59 -23.20 20.27 36.94
N GLU A 60 -22.35 20.24 37.97
CA GLU A 60 -20.95 19.89 37.81
C GLU A 60 -20.88 18.57 37.04
N ALA A 61 -20.15 18.57 35.92
CA ALA A 61 -20.01 17.41 35.07
C ALA A 61 -19.51 16.22 35.91
N ARG A 62 -20.36 15.21 36.08
CA ARG A 62 -20.00 14.01 36.83
C ARG A 62 -18.93 13.24 36.06
N VAL A 63 -17.70 13.27 36.56
CA VAL A 63 -16.62 12.45 36.02
C VAL A 63 -16.82 11.00 36.49
N VAL A 64 -17.06 10.10 35.54
CA VAL A 64 -17.16 8.66 35.80
C VAL A 64 -15.89 7.99 35.32
N ALA A 65 -15.19 7.31 36.22
CA ALA A 65 -14.03 6.50 35.88
C ALA A 65 -14.50 5.19 35.22
N LEU A 66 -13.99 4.91 34.01
CA LEU A 66 -14.22 3.66 33.29
C LEU A 66 -13.03 2.73 33.47
N GLN A 67 -13.28 1.44 33.61
CA GLN A 67 -12.23 0.42 33.55
C GLN A 67 -11.99 0.00 32.11
N ALA A 68 -10.72 -0.10 31.72
CA ALA A 68 -10.36 -0.63 30.42
C ALA A 68 -10.67 -2.14 30.38
N VAL A 69 -11.35 -2.58 29.34
CA VAL A 69 -11.54 -3.99 29.01
C VAL A 69 -10.64 -4.30 27.82
N GLU A 70 -9.90 -5.40 27.89
CA GLU A 70 -9.09 -5.87 26.76
C GLU A 70 -10.01 -6.19 25.57
N ALA A 71 -9.61 -5.74 24.38
CA ALA A 71 -10.33 -6.05 23.14
C ALA A 71 -9.92 -7.45 22.65
N THR A 72 -10.69 -8.46 23.02
CA THR A 72 -10.63 -9.81 22.44
C THR A 72 -11.72 -9.95 21.37
N PRO A 73 -11.66 -10.97 20.50
CA PRO A 73 -12.76 -11.25 19.57
C PRO A 73 -14.12 -11.35 20.28
N GLU A 74 -14.17 -11.92 21.48
CA GLU A 74 -15.39 -12.09 22.27
C GLU A 74 -15.84 -10.79 22.93
N SER A 75 -14.94 -10.05 23.58
CA SER A 75 -15.30 -8.83 24.31
C SER A 75 -15.66 -7.68 23.37
N PHE A 76 -15.11 -7.67 22.15
CA PHE A 76 -15.33 -6.62 21.16
C PHE A 76 -16.37 -6.97 20.09
N ALA A 77 -16.84 -8.23 20.01
CA ALA A 77 -17.83 -8.68 19.02
C ALA A 77 -19.07 -7.78 18.87
N PRO A 78 -19.64 -7.17 19.94
CA PRO A 78 -20.78 -6.28 19.79
C PRO A 78 -20.46 -4.95 19.09
N PHE A 79 -19.18 -4.57 19.04
CA PHE A 79 -18.69 -3.28 18.55
C PHE A 79 -17.97 -3.37 17.20
N GLY A 80 -17.45 -4.55 16.87
CA GLY A 80 -16.73 -4.78 15.62
C GLY A 80 -15.89 -6.05 15.69
N GLN A 81 -14.71 -5.99 15.07
CA GLN A 81 -13.83 -7.13 14.91
C GLN A 81 -12.42 -6.80 15.42
N VAL A 82 -11.79 -7.80 16.06
CA VAL A 82 -10.37 -7.79 16.39
C VAL A 82 -9.64 -8.65 15.38
N ILE A 83 -8.60 -8.11 14.74
CA ILE A 83 -7.71 -8.84 13.83
C ILE A 83 -6.36 -9.07 14.51
N ALA A 84 -5.74 -10.21 14.23
CA ALA A 84 -4.45 -10.61 14.80
C ALA A 84 -3.50 -11.11 13.70
N ALA A 85 -2.21 -11.21 14.04
CA ALA A 85 -1.21 -11.75 13.13
C ALA A 85 -1.51 -13.21 12.78
N THR A 86 -1.47 -13.51 11.49
CA THR A 86 -1.60 -14.85 10.95
C THR A 86 -0.34 -15.23 10.18
N SER A 87 -0.17 -16.51 9.88
CA SER A 87 1.00 -16.94 9.11
C SER A 87 0.87 -16.46 7.66
N ASP A 88 2.00 -16.37 6.98
CA ASP A 88 2.01 -16.09 5.55
C ASP A 88 1.23 -17.14 4.76
N GLY A 89 0.47 -16.70 3.76
CA GLY A 89 -0.32 -17.58 2.88
C GLY A 89 -1.65 -18.08 3.47
N ASP A 90 -2.04 -17.64 4.67
CA ASP A 90 -3.35 -18.00 5.24
C ASP A 90 -4.50 -17.50 4.34
N GLU A 91 -5.52 -18.35 4.13
CA GLU A 91 -6.68 -18.03 3.29
C GLU A 91 -7.58 -16.97 3.94
N PHE A 92 -8.27 -16.20 3.10
CA PHE A 92 -9.22 -15.20 3.57
C PHE A 92 -10.33 -15.82 4.44
N GLY A 93 -10.56 -15.26 5.62
CA GLY A 93 -11.48 -15.80 6.61
C GLY A 93 -11.90 -14.81 7.70
N ARG A 94 -12.47 -15.36 8.78
CA ARG A 94 -13.07 -14.57 9.89
C ARG A 94 -12.06 -13.79 10.76
N HIS A 95 -10.77 -14.01 10.54
CA HIS A 95 -9.69 -13.32 11.26
C HIS A 95 -9.19 -12.09 10.49
N ASP A 96 -9.55 -11.94 9.21
CA ASP A 96 -9.27 -10.74 8.42
C ASP A 96 -10.35 -9.68 8.63
N ALA A 97 -9.98 -8.41 8.54
CA ALA A 97 -10.96 -7.33 8.63
C ALA A 97 -11.87 -7.36 7.40
N GLN A 98 -13.18 -7.47 7.65
CA GLN A 98 -14.21 -7.41 6.62
C GLN A 98 -14.57 -5.95 6.35
N LEU A 99 -14.01 -5.38 5.29
CA LEU A 99 -14.22 -3.99 4.93
C LEU A 99 -15.41 -3.83 3.99
N ASP A 100 -16.43 -3.06 4.39
CA ASP A 100 -17.47 -2.59 3.48
C ASP A 100 -16.98 -1.35 2.73
N LEU A 101 -16.59 -1.53 1.47
CA LEU A 101 -16.17 -0.46 0.57
C LEU A 101 -17.24 -0.09 -0.47
N SER A 102 -18.50 -0.47 -0.25
CA SER A 102 -19.60 -0.18 -1.18
C SER A 102 -19.94 1.31 -1.32
N ARG A 103 -19.49 2.14 -0.38
CA ARG A 103 -19.75 3.59 -0.34
C ARG A 103 -18.51 4.38 0.06
N GLY A 104 -18.21 5.43 -0.72
CA GLY A 104 -17.10 6.34 -0.43
C GLY A 104 -15.76 5.88 -0.99
N ILE A 105 -14.70 6.62 -0.67
CA ILE A 105 -13.32 6.28 -1.04
C ILE A 105 -12.62 5.77 0.22
N PRO A 106 -12.03 4.56 0.21
CA PRO A 106 -11.30 4.04 1.36
C PRO A 106 -10.08 4.92 1.69
N SER A 107 -9.83 5.12 2.97
CA SER A 107 -8.65 5.83 3.48
C SER A 107 -8.00 4.99 4.59
N LEU A 108 -6.72 4.66 4.41
CA LEU A 108 -5.91 3.99 5.44
C LEU A 108 -4.95 5.02 6.06
N GLY A 109 -5.14 5.32 7.33
CA GLY A 109 -4.36 6.33 8.06
C GLY A 109 -3.36 5.71 9.02
N LEU A 110 -2.20 6.35 9.16
CA LEU A 110 -1.21 6.01 10.18
C LEU A 110 -1.06 7.17 11.16
N PHE A 111 -1.14 6.87 12.44
CA PHE A 111 -1.03 7.86 13.51
C PHE A 111 0.24 7.64 14.30
N ARG A 112 0.98 8.71 14.57
CA ARG A 112 2.13 8.66 15.47
C ARG A 112 1.62 8.75 16.91
N ARG A 113 2.07 7.83 17.76
CA ARG A 113 1.89 7.95 19.21
C ARG A 113 2.71 9.13 19.72
N HIS A 114 2.05 10.16 20.26
CA HIS A 114 2.72 11.22 21.00
C HIS A 114 2.91 10.77 22.46
N GLY A 115 4.16 10.64 22.89
CA GLY A 115 4.51 10.43 24.31
C GLY A 115 4.25 8.99 24.83
N GLY A 116 5.34 8.26 25.07
CA GLY A 116 5.35 7.00 25.78
C GLY A 116 6.76 6.42 25.72
N SER A 117 7.39 6.18 26.86
CA SER A 117 8.70 5.54 26.90
C SER A 117 8.63 4.19 26.17
N PRO A 118 9.67 3.80 25.41
CA PRO A 118 9.72 2.45 24.87
C PRO A 118 9.67 1.45 26.04
N PHE A 119 8.74 0.50 25.98
CA PHE A 119 8.83 -0.68 26.84
C PHE A 119 10.16 -1.39 26.50
N PRO A 120 10.93 -1.84 27.50
CA PRO A 120 12.17 -2.54 27.22
C PRO A 120 11.88 -3.86 26.51
N SER A 121 12.51 -4.06 25.36
CA SER A 121 12.57 -5.35 24.68
C SER A 121 13.11 -6.41 25.66
N PRO A 122 12.57 -7.64 25.70
CA PRO A 122 13.15 -8.69 26.51
C PRO A 122 14.53 -9.05 25.96
N LEU A 123 15.57 -8.77 26.75
CA LEU A 123 16.93 -9.25 26.55
C LEU A 123 16.93 -10.78 26.52
N HIS A 124 17.12 -11.39 25.35
CA HIS A 124 17.44 -12.80 25.26
C HIS A 124 18.96 -13.00 25.37
N SER A 125 19.31 -13.68 26.46
CA SER A 125 20.62 -14.19 26.83
C SER A 125 21.22 -15.06 25.72
N ILE A 126 22.38 -14.63 25.19
CA ILE A 126 23.24 -15.46 24.34
C ILE A 126 23.99 -16.43 25.25
N ALA A 127 23.59 -17.70 25.22
CA ALA A 127 24.39 -18.79 25.75
C ALA A 127 25.35 -19.28 24.65
N ASN A 128 26.64 -19.19 24.95
CA ASN A 128 27.74 -19.71 24.15
C ASN A 128 27.60 -21.22 23.88
N SER A 129 27.86 -21.65 22.64
CA SER A 129 28.22 -23.03 22.32
C SER A 129 29.41 -23.03 21.35
N PRO A 130 30.54 -23.68 21.69
CA PRO A 130 31.73 -23.69 20.87
C PRO A 130 31.77 -24.94 19.99
N TYR A 131 31.88 -24.78 18.68
CA TYR A 131 32.45 -25.84 17.83
C TYR A 131 33.67 -25.30 17.09
N GLN A 132 34.80 -25.88 17.50
CA GLN A 132 36.14 -25.61 17.02
C GLN A 132 36.34 -26.14 15.61
N LEU A 133 37.05 -25.33 14.82
CA LEU A 133 37.76 -25.74 13.62
C LEU A 133 38.84 -26.77 13.98
N THR A 134 38.85 -27.91 13.28
CA THR A 134 40.03 -28.78 13.23
C THR A 134 40.52 -28.93 11.80
N ASN A 135 41.76 -28.50 11.60
CA ASN A 135 42.56 -28.63 10.40
C ASN A 135 43.41 -29.90 10.50
N CYS A 136 43.37 -30.80 9.52
CA CYS A 136 44.35 -31.88 9.30
C CYS A 136 44.02 -32.54 7.95
N GLY A 137 44.91 -32.85 7.00
CA GLY A 137 46.36 -32.75 6.86
C GLY A 137 46.73 -33.23 5.45
N LYS A 138 47.88 -32.77 4.95
CA LYS A 138 48.47 -33.18 3.65
C LYS A 138 48.74 -34.68 3.58
N ARG A 139 48.41 -35.34 2.47
CA ARG A 139 49.17 -36.49 1.92
C ARG A 139 49.24 -36.45 0.39
N ARG A 140 50.40 -36.86 -0.11
CA ARG A 140 50.87 -36.85 -1.51
C ARG A 140 50.32 -38.03 -2.34
N SER A 141 50.00 -37.70 -3.60
CA SER A 141 50.21 -38.41 -4.89
C SER A 141 50.10 -39.95 -5.00
N ARG A 142 49.32 -40.39 -6.01
CA ARG A 142 49.72 -41.29 -7.12
C ARG A 142 48.67 -41.21 -8.26
N GLY A 143 49.12 -41.26 -9.51
CA GLY A 143 48.33 -40.96 -10.71
C GLY A 143 47.72 -42.18 -11.43
N VAL A 144 47.48 -41.97 -12.74
CA VAL A 144 46.90 -42.86 -13.80
C VAL A 144 45.37 -42.66 -13.92
N GLU A 145 44.72 -42.38 -15.06
CA GLU A 145 44.97 -42.52 -16.51
C GLU A 145 44.10 -41.52 -17.28
N GLU A 146 44.56 -40.98 -18.42
CA GLU A 146 43.78 -40.10 -19.29
C GLU A 146 42.81 -40.87 -20.18
N ARG A 147 41.56 -40.38 -20.29
CA ARG A 147 40.57 -40.79 -21.32
C ARG A 147 40.36 -39.66 -22.35
N PRO A 148 40.05 -39.98 -23.61
CA PRO A 148 40.00 -39.02 -24.70
C PRO A 148 38.80 -38.06 -24.58
N PRO A 149 38.87 -36.86 -25.18
CA PRO A 149 37.83 -35.85 -25.02
C PRO A 149 36.59 -36.22 -25.83
N GLY A 150 35.50 -36.53 -25.13
CA GLY A 150 34.14 -36.52 -25.66
C GLY A 150 33.64 -35.09 -25.91
N PRO A 151 32.53 -34.93 -26.66
CA PRO A 151 32.16 -33.66 -27.29
C PRO A 151 31.96 -32.55 -26.25
N ARG A 152 32.47 -31.36 -26.61
CA ARG A 152 32.33 -30.07 -25.90
C ARG A 152 31.10 -30.05 -24.99
N ALA A 153 31.34 -30.19 -23.69
CA ALA A 153 30.42 -29.69 -22.69
C ALA A 153 30.20 -28.21 -23.01
N LEU A 154 28.98 -27.85 -23.44
CA LEU A 154 28.54 -26.48 -23.40
C LEU A 154 28.76 -26.03 -21.96
N ALA A 155 29.68 -25.10 -21.74
CA ALA A 155 29.91 -24.53 -20.42
C ALA A 155 28.54 -24.03 -19.93
N MET A 156 28.02 -24.67 -18.88
CA MET A 156 26.87 -24.13 -18.17
C MET A 156 27.35 -22.83 -17.53
N GLU A 157 27.13 -21.70 -18.20
CA GLU A 157 27.36 -20.40 -17.61
C GLU A 157 26.56 -20.33 -16.30
N GLY A 158 27.27 -20.10 -15.20
CA GLY A 158 26.69 -20.09 -13.86
C GLY A 158 25.66 -18.98 -13.67
N VAL A 159 24.85 -19.12 -12.62
CA VAL A 159 23.93 -18.06 -12.17
C VAL A 159 24.75 -16.85 -11.73
N ARG A 160 24.47 -15.69 -12.33
CA ARG A 160 25.09 -14.40 -11.97
C ARG A 160 24.43 -13.85 -10.72
N VAL A 161 25.24 -13.47 -9.73
CA VAL A 161 24.78 -12.71 -8.56
C VAL A 161 24.90 -11.22 -8.85
N VAL A 162 23.81 -10.48 -8.66
CA VAL A 162 23.76 -9.02 -8.82
C VAL A 162 23.51 -8.39 -7.45
N THR A 163 24.45 -7.57 -7.00
CA THR A 163 24.30 -6.81 -5.75
C THR A 163 23.54 -5.51 -6.03
N LEU A 164 22.41 -5.32 -5.35
CA LEU A 164 21.59 -4.13 -5.42
C LEU A 164 21.80 -3.29 -4.16
N ARG A 165 22.16 -2.02 -4.35
CA ARG A 165 22.21 -1.05 -3.24
C ARG A 165 20.81 -0.51 -2.95
N ALA A 166 20.41 -0.55 -1.69
CA ALA A 166 19.12 -0.02 -1.29
C ALA A 166 19.05 1.51 -1.36
N VAL A 167 17.94 2.02 -1.90
CA VAL A 167 17.58 3.44 -1.91
C VAL A 167 16.47 3.68 -0.90
N ASP A 168 16.51 4.77 -0.14
CA ASP A 168 15.42 5.07 0.78
C ASP A 168 14.10 5.31 0.03
N ALA A 169 13.03 4.68 0.50
CA ALA A 169 11.67 4.90 0.01
C ALA A 169 11.18 6.28 0.46
N THR A 170 11.20 7.22 -0.49
CA THR A 170 10.62 8.57 -0.38
C THR A 170 9.50 8.72 -1.40
N PRO A 171 8.57 9.68 -1.22
CA PRO A 171 7.54 9.94 -2.23
C PRO A 171 8.13 10.15 -3.63
N GLU A 172 9.26 10.82 -3.73
CA GLU A 172 9.92 11.14 -5.00
C GLU A 172 10.62 9.92 -5.60
N SER A 173 11.40 9.20 -4.80
CA SER A 173 12.16 8.04 -5.27
C SER A 173 11.25 6.85 -5.63
N PHE A 174 10.11 6.71 -4.96
CA PHE A 174 9.19 5.59 -5.15
C PHE A 174 8.02 5.88 -6.11
N ALA A 175 7.82 7.13 -6.55
CA ALA A 175 6.70 7.55 -7.41
C ALA A 175 6.45 6.65 -8.64
N PRO A 176 7.47 6.10 -9.35
CA PRO A 176 7.24 5.21 -10.49
C PRO A 176 6.60 3.86 -10.15
N PHE A 177 6.67 3.45 -8.88
CA PHE A 177 6.26 2.13 -8.39
C PHE A 177 5.04 2.21 -7.49
N GLY A 178 4.78 3.37 -6.89
CA GLY A 178 3.70 3.51 -5.95
C GLY A 178 3.69 4.83 -5.20
N GLN A 179 3.19 4.78 -3.97
CA GLN A 179 3.19 5.88 -3.01
C GLN A 179 3.80 5.43 -1.69
N VAL A 180 4.61 6.30 -1.08
CA VAL A 180 5.07 6.15 0.30
C VAL A 180 4.13 6.94 1.20
N VAL A 181 3.48 6.26 2.14
CA VAL A 181 2.54 6.85 3.08
C VAL A 181 3.18 6.85 4.47
N ALA A 182 3.34 8.03 5.06
CA ALA A 182 3.88 8.20 6.40
C ALA A 182 2.83 8.80 7.34
N ALA A 183 3.05 8.65 8.64
CA ALA A 183 2.15 9.20 9.65
C ALA A 183 1.96 10.71 9.47
N SER A 184 0.71 11.16 9.42
CA SER A 184 0.35 12.57 9.31
C SER A 184 -0.66 12.95 10.39
N GLY A 185 -0.57 14.17 10.94
CA GLY A 185 -1.35 14.61 12.10
C GLY A 185 -2.82 14.94 11.78
N GLY A 186 -3.64 13.93 11.48
CA GLY A 186 -5.10 14.07 11.35
C GLY A 186 -5.56 14.98 10.20
N LYS A 187 -4.80 15.04 9.10
CA LYS A 187 -5.19 15.82 7.91
C LYS A 187 -6.42 15.20 7.24
N ARG A 188 -7.19 16.03 6.52
CA ARG A 188 -8.25 15.53 5.63
C ARG A 188 -7.64 14.72 4.50
N PHE A 189 -8.39 13.72 4.02
CA PHE A 189 -8.01 12.91 2.86
C PHE A 189 -7.59 13.78 1.68
N GLY A 190 -6.49 13.41 1.02
CA GLY A 190 -5.90 14.12 -0.09
C GLY A 190 -4.89 13.29 -0.87
N PRO A 191 -4.15 13.90 -1.80
CA PRO A 191 -3.26 13.19 -2.73
C PRO A 191 -2.06 12.50 -2.07
N ASN A 192 -1.75 12.86 -0.82
CA ASN A 192 -0.66 12.25 -0.05
C ASN A 192 -1.09 10.99 0.71
N ASP A 193 -2.39 10.71 0.76
CA ASP A 193 -2.90 9.45 1.27
C ASP A 193 -2.79 8.36 0.19
N ALA A 194 -2.80 7.10 0.62
CA ALA A 194 -2.79 5.97 -0.30
C ALA A 194 -4.02 6.03 -1.22
N GLN A 195 -3.78 6.17 -2.53
CA GLN A 195 -4.83 6.12 -3.55
C GLN A 195 -5.05 4.67 -3.95
N LEU A 196 -6.04 4.05 -3.32
CA LEU A 196 -6.36 2.62 -3.43
C LEU A 196 -7.34 2.35 -4.58
N ASP A 197 -7.06 1.31 -5.36
CA ASP A 197 -8.05 0.67 -6.24
C ASP A 197 -8.27 -0.76 -5.75
N LEU A 198 -9.39 -0.96 -5.05
CA LEU A 198 -9.87 -2.24 -4.51
C LEU A 198 -11.22 -2.63 -5.14
N SER A 199 -11.56 -2.03 -6.29
CA SER A 199 -12.92 -2.06 -6.86
C SER A 199 -13.32 -3.41 -7.48
N ARG A 200 -12.37 -4.32 -7.68
CA ARG A 200 -12.54 -5.55 -8.46
C ARG A 200 -12.68 -6.83 -7.64
N GLY A 201 -13.00 -6.72 -6.36
CA GLY A 201 -13.21 -7.88 -5.51
C GLY A 201 -13.56 -7.51 -4.08
N ILE A 202 -13.36 -8.48 -3.18
CA ILE A 202 -13.55 -8.29 -1.75
C ILE A 202 -12.22 -7.83 -1.16
N PRO A 203 -12.13 -6.61 -0.62
CA PRO A 203 -10.94 -6.14 0.09
C PRO A 203 -10.63 -7.01 1.29
N ARG A 204 -9.34 -7.30 1.48
CA ARG A 204 -8.81 -8.03 2.62
C ARG A 204 -7.77 -7.16 3.31
N PHE A 205 -7.99 -6.87 4.59
CA PHE A 205 -7.00 -6.22 5.45
C PHE A 205 -6.62 -7.15 6.60
N TYR A 206 -5.34 -7.47 6.71
CA TYR A 206 -4.87 -8.48 7.65
C TYR A 206 -3.45 -8.18 8.13
N ILE A 207 -3.06 -8.87 9.20
CA ILE A 207 -1.70 -8.81 9.74
C ILE A 207 -0.99 -10.09 9.32
N MET A 208 0.02 -9.95 8.47
CA MET A 208 0.82 -11.02 7.94
C MET A 208 2.12 -11.14 8.74
N ARG A 209 2.32 -12.27 9.42
CA ARG A 209 3.60 -12.60 10.05
C ARG A 209 4.51 -13.29 9.03
N LEU A 210 5.61 -12.64 8.71
CA LEU A 210 6.65 -13.20 7.85
C LEU A 210 7.84 -13.64 8.71
N GLU A 211 8.43 -14.79 8.37
CA GLU A 211 9.63 -15.30 9.02
C GLU A 211 10.74 -15.54 7.98
N LYS A 212 12.00 -15.34 8.39
CA LYS A 212 13.19 -15.74 7.62
C LYS A 212 13.18 -15.26 6.16
N ARG A 213 13.03 -13.95 5.95
CA ARG A 213 13.07 -13.34 4.61
C ARG A 213 14.46 -12.73 4.34
N PRO A 214 15.44 -13.52 3.85
CA PRO A 214 16.81 -13.04 3.66
C PRO A 214 16.87 -11.87 2.68
N LEU A 215 17.96 -11.10 2.74
CA LEU A 215 18.27 -10.00 1.83
C LEU A 215 18.70 -10.50 0.43
N GLU A 216 17.93 -11.43 -0.14
CA GLU A 216 18.17 -12.08 -1.43
C GLU A 216 16.83 -12.44 -2.08
N PHE A 217 16.74 -12.33 -3.40
CA PHE A 217 15.60 -12.84 -4.16
C PHE A 217 15.99 -13.18 -5.61
N CYS A 218 15.21 -14.06 -6.23
CA CYS A 218 15.32 -14.37 -7.65
C CYS A 218 13.98 -14.44 -8.38
N THR A 219 12.88 -14.17 -7.68
CA THR A 219 11.53 -14.11 -8.25
C THR A 219 10.91 -12.77 -7.94
N ILE A 220 10.08 -12.27 -8.85
CA ILE A 220 9.35 -11.01 -8.69
C ILE A 220 7.92 -11.20 -9.19
N THR A 221 6.95 -10.58 -8.51
CA THR A 221 5.53 -10.76 -8.78
C THR A 221 4.86 -9.42 -9.08
N HIS A 222 3.83 -9.41 -9.93
CA HIS A 222 2.90 -8.29 -10.01
C HIS A 222 1.43 -8.73 -9.94
N HIS A 223 0.60 -7.77 -9.53
CA HIS A 223 -0.86 -7.85 -9.48
C HIS A 223 -1.46 -6.85 -10.47
N ALA A 224 -2.32 -7.30 -11.38
CA ALA A 224 -2.80 -6.50 -12.51
C ALA A 224 -4.21 -5.93 -12.33
N SER A 225 -4.91 -6.32 -11.27
CA SER A 225 -6.31 -5.95 -11.05
C SER A 225 -6.51 -4.97 -9.90
N VAL A 226 -5.53 -4.88 -8.99
CA VAL A 226 -5.67 -4.18 -7.71
C VAL A 226 -4.37 -3.49 -7.32
N THR A 227 -4.49 -2.41 -6.54
CA THR A 227 -3.36 -1.89 -5.76
C THR A 227 -3.17 -2.73 -4.49
N GLN A 228 -1.92 -2.95 -4.09
CA GLN A 228 -1.59 -3.56 -2.81
C GLN A 228 -0.95 -2.53 -1.88
N CYS A 229 -1.27 -2.56 -0.59
CA CYS A 229 -0.67 -1.68 0.40
C CYS A 229 -0.12 -2.48 1.58
N LEU A 230 1.15 -2.28 1.93
CA LEU A 230 1.84 -3.05 2.96
C LEU A 230 2.86 -2.22 3.74
N GLY A 231 3.13 -2.63 4.99
CA GLY A 231 4.15 -2.00 5.84
C GLY A 231 4.28 -2.65 7.21
N SER A 232 5.48 -2.55 7.78
CA SER A 232 5.86 -3.15 9.06
C SER A 232 5.09 -2.52 10.23
N ILE A 233 4.64 -3.34 11.17
CA ILE A 233 3.93 -2.88 12.38
C ILE A 233 4.89 -2.22 13.39
N GLY A 234 6.05 -2.84 13.66
CA GLY A 234 7.01 -2.35 14.65
C GLY A 234 7.92 -1.22 14.16
N GLY A 235 7.84 -0.88 12.87
CA GLY A 235 8.68 0.14 12.24
C GLY A 235 10.12 -0.33 11.98
N GLU A 236 10.35 -1.64 12.01
CA GLU A 236 11.59 -2.27 11.59
C GLU A 236 11.91 -1.92 10.14
N ASP A 237 13.20 -1.77 9.83
CA ASP A 237 13.63 -1.60 8.45
C ASP A 237 13.37 -2.87 7.64
N TRP A 238 12.74 -2.70 6.49
CA TRP A 238 12.49 -3.76 5.53
C TRP A 238 12.79 -3.29 4.11
N TYR A 239 12.92 -4.24 3.19
CA TYR A 239 13.36 -4.00 1.83
C TYR A 239 12.35 -4.57 0.83
N LEU A 240 12.26 -3.92 -0.32
CA LEU A 240 11.41 -4.35 -1.42
C LEU A 240 12.16 -4.18 -2.73
N GLY A 241 12.45 -5.30 -3.39
CA GLY A 241 12.89 -5.29 -4.78
C GLY A 241 11.71 -4.90 -5.68
N VAL A 242 11.88 -3.98 -6.62
CA VAL A 242 10.81 -3.52 -7.51
C VAL A 242 11.28 -3.34 -8.95
N ALA A 243 10.33 -3.47 -9.89
CA ALA A 243 10.45 -2.99 -11.26
C ALA A 243 9.13 -2.31 -11.69
N LYS A 244 9.21 -1.44 -12.71
CA LYS A 244 8.05 -0.64 -13.16
C LYS A 244 6.91 -1.52 -13.68
N PRO A 245 5.65 -1.09 -13.57
CA PRO A 245 4.55 -1.75 -14.25
C PRO A 245 4.80 -1.94 -15.74
N SER A 246 4.49 -3.14 -16.24
CA SER A 246 4.72 -3.51 -17.63
C SER A 246 3.51 -4.19 -18.28
N ILE A 247 2.32 -3.96 -17.73
CA ILE A 247 1.05 -4.41 -18.32
C ILE A 247 0.86 -3.69 -19.66
N VAL A 248 0.45 -4.45 -20.68
CA VAL A 248 0.19 -3.96 -22.03
C VAL A 248 -1.32 -3.82 -22.21
N GLU A 249 -1.77 -2.64 -22.64
CA GLU A 249 -3.19 -2.39 -22.92
C GLU A 249 -3.65 -3.07 -24.21
N ASP A 250 -4.88 -3.58 -24.19
CA ASP A 250 -5.49 -4.25 -25.33
C ASP A 250 -5.48 -3.36 -26.59
N GLY A 251 -4.97 -3.91 -27.70
CA GLY A 251 -4.89 -3.23 -28.99
C GLY A 251 -3.58 -2.47 -29.26
N THR A 252 -2.68 -2.36 -28.28
CA THR A 252 -1.32 -1.83 -28.49
C THR A 252 -0.32 -2.95 -28.78
N HIS A 253 -0.48 -3.65 -29.92
CA HIS A 253 0.50 -4.61 -30.42
C HIS A 253 1.78 -3.96 -30.98
N GLY A 254 2.09 -2.73 -30.57
CA GLY A 254 3.33 -2.07 -30.92
C GLY A 254 4.47 -2.70 -30.13
N GLN A 255 5.53 -3.10 -30.83
CA GLN A 255 6.82 -3.41 -30.20
C GLN A 255 7.14 -2.27 -29.23
N GLY A 256 7.18 -2.55 -27.94
CA GLY A 256 7.85 -1.65 -27.01
C GLY A 256 9.24 -1.38 -27.57
N GLY A 257 9.74 -0.15 -27.45
CA GLY A 257 11.01 0.28 -28.06
C GLY A 257 12.25 -0.54 -27.67
N ASP A 258 12.07 -1.52 -26.79
CA ASP A 258 13.06 -2.42 -26.21
C ASP A 258 13.04 -3.85 -26.78
N GLY A 259 12.21 -4.14 -27.80
CA GLY A 259 12.23 -5.43 -28.51
C GLY A 259 11.72 -6.66 -27.71
N ARG A 260 11.45 -6.52 -26.40
CA ARG A 260 10.73 -7.51 -25.58
C ARG A 260 9.33 -7.77 -26.16
N LYS A 261 8.92 -9.04 -26.17
CA LYS A 261 7.60 -9.46 -26.69
C LYS A 261 6.59 -9.55 -25.56
N PRO A 262 5.35 -9.08 -25.76
CA PRO A 262 4.28 -9.29 -24.80
C PRO A 262 4.01 -10.78 -24.56
N VAL A 263 3.79 -11.13 -23.30
CA VAL A 263 3.41 -12.47 -22.83
C VAL A 263 2.03 -12.36 -22.20
N GLN A 264 1.17 -13.36 -22.42
CA GLN A 264 -0.12 -13.43 -21.76
C GLN A 264 0.03 -14.10 -20.39
N SER A 265 -0.48 -13.47 -19.33
CA SER A 265 -0.52 -14.03 -18.00
C SER A 265 -1.61 -15.10 -17.86
N ARG A 266 -1.56 -15.88 -16.77
CA ARG A 266 -2.66 -16.78 -16.40
C ARG A 266 -3.95 -16.02 -16.08
N ALA A 267 -3.86 -14.77 -15.63
CA ALA A 267 -5.01 -13.91 -15.34
C ALA A 267 -5.62 -13.26 -16.61
N GLY A 268 -5.01 -13.47 -17.78
CA GLY A 268 -5.54 -13.08 -19.09
C GLY A 268 -4.98 -11.77 -19.64
N HIS A 269 -4.37 -10.92 -18.80
CA HIS A 269 -3.70 -9.69 -19.25
C HIS A 269 -2.38 -9.97 -19.96
N TYR A 270 -1.99 -9.07 -20.86
CA TYR A 270 -0.66 -9.08 -21.48
C TYR A 270 0.31 -8.21 -20.69
N TYR A 271 1.58 -8.58 -20.68
CA TYR A 271 2.65 -7.82 -20.04
C TYR A 271 3.99 -8.04 -20.76
N LEU A 272 4.93 -7.12 -20.57
CA LEU A 272 6.33 -7.33 -20.93
C LEU A 272 7.08 -7.91 -19.71
N PRO A 273 7.82 -9.02 -19.85
CA PRO A 273 8.65 -9.53 -18.76
C PRO A 273 9.60 -8.45 -18.21
N PRO A 274 9.82 -8.40 -16.88
CA PRO A 274 10.70 -7.41 -16.28
C PRO A 274 12.15 -7.64 -16.73
N ASP A 275 12.87 -6.58 -17.07
CA ASP A 275 14.29 -6.68 -17.40
C ASP A 275 15.09 -6.71 -16.08
N PRO A 276 15.97 -7.70 -15.86
CA PRO A 276 16.86 -7.73 -14.69
C PRO A 276 17.62 -6.42 -14.44
N ALA A 277 17.94 -5.65 -15.49
CA ALA A 277 18.65 -4.37 -15.38
C ALA A 277 17.77 -3.22 -14.88
N GLU A 278 16.45 -3.36 -14.92
CA GLU A 278 15.49 -2.37 -14.44
C GLU A 278 15.08 -2.61 -12.97
N VAL A 279 15.53 -3.71 -12.37
CA VAL A 279 15.26 -4.03 -10.96
C VAL A 279 16.07 -3.12 -10.06
N CYS A 280 15.39 -2.49 -9.10
CA CYS A 280 16.01 -1.73 -8.02
C CYS A 280 15.45 -2.19 -6.67
N VAL A 281 16.08 -1.77 -5.57
CA VAL A 281 15.62 -2.13 -4.22
C VAL A 281 15.45 -0.89 -3.36
N PHE A 282 14.34 -0.83 -2.65
CA PHE A 282 14.05 0.23 -1.70
C PHE A 282 14.17 -0.26 -0.27
N ARG A 283 14.79 0.55 0.59
CA ARG A 283 14.72 0.44 2.04
C ARG A 283 13.55 1.27 2.54
N VAL A 284 12.66 0.65 3.32
CA VAL A 284 11.54 1.30 3.99
C VAL A 284 11.87 1.35 5.48
N SER A 285 12.19 2.55 5.94
CA SER A 285 12.54 2.79 7.34
C SER A 285 11.40 3.39 8.15
N GLY A 286 11.28 2.96 9.41
CA GLY A 286 10.32 3.48 10.37
C GLY A 286 8.86 3.21 9.99
N THR A 287 7.96 4.02 10.54
CA THR A 287 6.52 3.83 10.43
C THR A 287 5.99 4.38 9.09
N LYS A 288 6.14 3.59 8.02
CA LYS A 288 5.66 3.90 6.66
C LYS A 288 4.93 2.70 6.06
N PHE A 289 3.96 2.99 5.18
CA PHE A 289 3.36 2.03 4.27
C PHE A 289 3.79 2.34 2.84
N LEU A 290 3.91 1.28 2.02
CA LEU A 290 3.98 1.40 0.58
C LEU A 290 2.62 1.02 0.00
N LYS A 291 2.10 1.84 -0.91
CA LYS A 291 1.01 1.46 -1.80
C LYS A 291 1.58 1.25 -3.20
N LEU A 292 1.54 0.04 -3.71
CA LEU A 292 2.06 -0.32 -5.03
C LEU A 292 1.04 0.03 -6.12
N HIS A 293 1.50 0.62 -7.22
CA HIS A 293 0.64 0.80 -8.40
C HIS A 293 0.23 -0.56 -8.96
N ILE A 294 -0.93 -0.60 -9.61
CA ILE A 294 -1.36 -1.76 -10.38
C ILE A 294 -0.25 -2.14 -11.37
N GLY A 295 0.13 -3.41 -11.38
CA GLY A 295 1.17 -3.94 -12.25
C GLY A 295 2.60 -3.77 -11.76
N THR A 296 2.84 -3.10 -10.64
CA THR A 296 4.20 -2.94 -10.10
C THR A 296 4.76 -4.31 -9.74
N TRP A 297 5.89 -4.64 -10.35
CA TRP A 297 6.65 -5.82 -9.99
C TRP A 297 7.31 -5.59 -8.65
N HIS A 298 7.17 -6.56 -7.74
CA HIS A 298 7.74 -6.48 -6.41
C HIS A 298 8.19 -7.86 -5.90
N ALA A 299 9.26 -7.86 -5.11
CA ALA A 299 9.86 -9.02 -4.47
C ALA A 299 10.16 -8.66 -3.03
N GLY A 300 9.47 -9.29 -2.09
CA GLY A 300 9.60 -9.03 -0.66
C GLY A 300 8.24 -9.05 0.03
N PRO A 301 8.15 -8.55 1.27
CA PRO A 301 9.22 -7.90 2.05
C PRO A 301 10.44 -8.79 2.36
N GLN A 302 11.65 -8.21 2.38
CA GLN A 302 12.86 -8.79 2.99
C GLN A 302 13.28 -8.01 4.24
N PHE A 303 13.87 -8.65 5.23
CA PHE A 303 14.28 -8.00 6.48
C PHE A 303 15.35 -8.81 7.22
N LYS A 304 16.07 -8.16 8.14
CA LYS A 304 17.17 -8.79 8.90
C LYS A 304 16.69 -9.55 10.15
N ALA A 305 15.53 -9.20 10.69
CA ALA A 305 14.96 -9.85 11.88
C ALA A 305 14.49 -11.28 11.57
N ASP A 306 14.34 -12.11 12.61
CA ASP A 306 13.84 -13.48 12.43
C ASP A 306 12.38 -13.53 11.96
N ALA A 307 11.58 -12.58 12.45
CA ALA A 307 10.18 -12.41 12.07
C ALA A 307 9.75 -10.95 12.17
N VAL A 308 8.85 -10.53 11.28
CA VAL A 308 8.24 -9.20 11.28
C VAL A 308 6.77 -9.34 10.90
N ASP A 309 5.91 -8.62 11.63
CA ASP A 309 4.49 -8.53 11.31
C ASP A 309 4.25 -7.33 10.40
N PHE A 310 3.47 -7.53 9.34
CA PHE A 310 3.11 -6.53 8.34
C PHE A 310 1.61 -6.33 8.31
N TYR A 311 1.16 -5.09 8.22
CA TYR A 311 -0.18 -4.84 7.68
C TYR A 311 -0.14 -5.11 6.17
N ASN A 312 -1.17 -5.77 5.64
CA ASN A 312 -1.35 -5.94 4.21
C ASN A 312 -2.82 -5.69 3.82
N LEU A 313 -3.02 -4.94 2.73
CA LEU A 313 -4.31 -4.58 2.15
C LEU A 313 -4.31 -4.88 0.65
N GLU A 314 -5.17 -5.80 0.23
CA GLU A 314 -5.32 -6.28 -1.16
C GLU A 314 -6.73 -6.86 -1.37
N LEU A 315 -6.97 -7.65 -2.43
CA LEU A 315 -8.21 -8.43 -2.55
C LEU A 315 -8.02 -9.83 -1.95
N SER A 316 -9.11 -10.42 -1.46
CA SER A 316 -9.14 -11.73 -0.81
C SER A 316 -8.56 -12.88 -1.64
N ASN A 317 -8.52 -12.73 -2.96
CA ASN A 317 -8.03 -13.74 -3.89
C ASN A 317 -6.86 -13.25 -4.77
N THR A 318 -6.23 -12.12 -4.44
CA THR A 318 -5.12 -11.53 -5.22
C THR A 318 -4.01 -12.56 -5.47
N ASN A 319 -3.62 -13.32 -4.46
CA ASN A 319 -2.56 -14.35 -4.57
C ASN A 319 -3.01 -15.63 -5.30
N ILE A 320 -4.29 -15.76 -5.65
CA ILE A 320 -4.85 -16.94 -6.32
C ILE A 320 -5.10 -16.66 -7.80
N VAL A 321 -5.72 -15.51 -8.11
CA VAL A 321 -6.21 -15.21 -9.46
C VAL A 321 -5.46 -14.07 -10.15
N ASP A 322 -4.75 -13.22 -9.40
CA ASP A 322 -4.12 -12.00 -9.91
C ASP A 322 -2.62 -11.97 -9.56
N HIS A 323 -1.92 -13.10 -9.69
CA HIS A 323 -0.52 -13.24 -9.33
C HIS A 323 0.29 -13.72 -10.54
N THR A 324 1.10 -12.84 -11.11
CA THR A 324 2.03 -13.15 -12.21
C THR A 324 3.46 -13.07 -11.69
N THR A 325 4.25 -14.13 -11.84
CA THR A 325 5.63 -14.20 -11.36
C THR A 325 6.61 -14.41 -12.49
N HIS A 326 7.72 -13.68 -12.44
CA HIS A 326 8.90 -13.88 -13.25
C HIS A 326 10.01 -14.52 -12.40
N ASP A 327 10.70 -15.53 -12.94
CA ASP A 327 11.78 -16.25 -12.24
C ASP A 327 13.12 -15.91 -12.90
N PHE A 328 13.80 -14.89 -12.38
CA PHE A 328 15.08 -14.41 -12.90
C PHE A 328 16.17 -15.49 -12.88
N LYS A 329 16.09 -16.46 -11.96
CA LYS A 329 17.09 -17.54 -11.91
C LYS A 329 16.93 -18.50 -13.07
N LYS A 330 15.69 -18.82 -13.44
CA LYS A 330 15.37 -19.69 -14.58
C LYS A 330 15.50 -18.98 -15.92
N ASP A 331 14.93 -17.78 -16.01
CA ASP A 331 14.72 -17.08 -17.27
C ASP A 331 15.95 -16.22 -17.67
N ASP A 332 16.66 -15.68 -16.68
CA ASP A 332 17.78 -14.74 -16.91
C ASP A 332 19.11 -15.21 -16.31
N ARG A 333 19.11 -16.31 -15.54
CA ARG A 333 20.25 -16.79 -14.74
C ARG A 333 20.77 -15.73 -13.77
N VAL A 334 19.88 -14.97 -13.14
CA VAL A 334 20.21 -13.92 -12.17
C VAL A 334 19.66 -14.24 -10.78
N THR A 335 20.42 -13.85 -9.75
CA THR A 335 19.95 -13.77 -8.37
C THR A 335 20.39 -12.43 -7.78
N PHE A 336 19.50 -11.75 -7.08
CA PHE A 336 19.76 -10.44 -6.49
C PHE A 336 20.06 -10.56 -5.01
N VAL A 337 21.09 -9.86 -4.54
CA VAL A 337 21.44 -9.72 -3.12
C VAL A 337 21.38 -8.24 -2.76
N ILE A 338 20.79 -7.92 -1.61
CA ILE A 338 20.60 -6.54 -1.16
C ILE A 338 21.78 -6.12 -0.27
N GLU A 339 22.46 -5.04 -0.67
CA GLU A 339 23.44 -4.32 0.15
C GLU A 339 22.71 -3.18 0.88
N ASP A 340 22.74 -3.22 2.22
CA ASP A 340 22.30 -2.15 3.13
C ASP A 340 23.48 -1.30 3.59
#